data_AF-A0A4U8TGW7-F1
#
_entry.id   AF-A0A4U8TGW7-F1
#
_cell.length_a   1.000
_cell.length_b   1.000
_cell.length_c   1.000
_cell.angle_alpha   90.00
_cell.angle_beta   90.00
_cell.angle_gamma   90.00
#
_symmetry.space_group_name_H-M   'P 1'
#
loop_
_entity.id
_entity.type
_entity.pdbx_description
1 polymer ?
#
loop_
_entity_poly.entity_id
_entity_poly.type
_entity_poly.pdbx_seq_one_letter_code
_entity_poly.pdbx_strand_id
1 'polypeptide(L)'
;MLKKIIAASAISMVACGVSFAKTGALDIMEWVLQDAEKAGITYNCVGDNSHATCHFKNIDGFLFQLKDVRTDMWLNDNEVRQEISGSIVANLEEDLNKFVPKSFTCNSTSTLEDLQNSGNGTCVIKSDVATLSLDSKTLLESRSFRYKTMPTLLVQYITKINQFSKEYDHIQTKYQNDLEALRKESASALDDINTEIEMLESSQNQQQYGCGCMGNPTNEAIAQNKETKERITESYTKKYDEIQKRYEEEMQNFNSSIVAWLSQYNYTIQEVRIHVRSDGLAESVTNLAKKYLTLNSGISFLKNKQTKNADIEKRITAQYYSALEASRAAGMTFVGYSPYLAPHLRTSLQKIISDQAKLLDPNANKNSIKILITPLKNNATMNLGNEAQKFINAYSKGRNHALIQSFFDIINQYDIKSVRMWPENN
;
A
#
# COMPACT_ATOMS: atom_id res chain seq x y z
N MET A 1 -2.35 -10.02 -4.45
CA MET A 1 -1.23 -9.40 -3.70
C MET A 1 -1.70 -8.24 -2.84
N LEU A 2 -2.29 -7.17 -3.40
CA LEU A 2 -2.72 -5.98 -2.64
C LEU A 2 -3.58 -6.29 -1.40
N LYS A 3 -4.62 -7.14 -1.51
CA LYS A 3 -5.42 -7.58 -0.34
C LYS A 3 -4.59 -8.24 0.78
N LYS A 4 -3.48 -8.95 0.48
CA LYS A 4 -2.58 -9.54 1.51
C LYS A 4 -1.65 -8.49 2.14
N ILE A 5 -1.24 -7.47 1.40
CA ILE A 5 -0.48 -6.33 1.94
C ILE A 5 -1.38 -5.46 2.82
N ILE A 6 -2.62 -5.19 2.38
CA ILE A 6 -3.64 -4.50 3.18
C ILE A 6 -3.96 -5.31 4.45
N ALA A 7 -4.03 -6.65 4.39
CA ALA A 7 -4.17 -7.47 5.59
C ALA A 7 -2.97 -7.34 6.55
N ALA A 8 -1.73 -7.25 6.05
CA ALA A 8 -0.56 -6.96 6.90
C ALA A 8 -0.58 -5.52 7.48
N SER A 9 -1.12 -4.55 6.73
CA SER A 9 -1.40 -3.19 7.24
C SER A 9 -2.54 -3.17 8.27
N ALA A 10 -3.54 -4.05 8.15
CA ALA A 10 -4.63 -4.21 9.12
C ALA A 10 -4.18 -4.95 10.39
N ILE A 11 -3.25 -5.89 10.29
CA ILE A 11 -2.53 -6.48 11.44
C ILE A 11 -1.76 -5.40 12.23
N SER A 12 -1.41 -4.28 11.59
CA SER A 12 -0.88 -3.07 12.25
C SER A 12 -1.92 -1.96 12.47
N MET A 13 -3.19 -2.15 12.09
CA MET A 13 -4.30 -1.18 12.21
C MET A 13 -5.71 -1.85 12.35
N VAL A 14 -5.93 -2.62 13.41
CA VAL A 14 -7.20 -2.71 14.19
C VAL A 14 -8.51 -3.10 13.42
N ALA A 15 -8.74 -4.40 13.12
CA ALA A 15 -10.06 -5.00 12.74
C ALA A 15 -10.02 -6.56 12.90
N CYS A 16 -11.07 -7.39 13.18
CA CYS A 16 -12.41 -7.35 12.57
C CYS A 16 -13.69 -7.96 13.28
N GLY A 17 -14.64 -7.13 13.78
CA GLY A 17 -16.13 -7.28 14.08
C GLY A 17 -16.86 -8.62 14.43
N VAL A 18 -17.69 -8.83 15.49
CA VAL A 18 -18.23 -8.06 16.67
C VAL A 18 -18.88 -9.01 17.73
N SER A 19 -18.78 -8.79 19.07
CA SER A 19 -19.69 -9.36 20.12
C SER A 19 -19.66 -8.63 21.49
N PHE A 20 -20.66 -8.84 22.36
CA PHE A 20 -20.81 -8.21 23.70
C PHE A 20 -20.38 -9.12 24.86
N ALA A 21 -19.11 -9.00 25.27
CA ALA A 21 -18.60 -9.49 26.56
C ALA A 21 -17.55 -8.49 27.09
N LYS A 22 -16.96 -8.75 28.26
CA LYS A 22 -15.74 -8.04 28.70
C LYS A 22 -14.55 -8.53 27.86
N THR A 23 -14.40 -7.99 26.65
CA THR A 23 -13.35 -8.42 25.71
C THR A 23 -11.95 -8.16 26.26
N GLY A 24 -11.22 -9.24 26.48
CA GLY A 24 -9.83 -9.25 26.91
C GLY A 24 -8.82 -8.93 25.81
N ALA A 25 -7.54 -8.87 26.19
CA ALA A 25 -6.43 -8.87 25.23
C ALA A 25 -6.51 -10.08 24.28
N LEU A 26 -6.78 -11.28 24.81
CA LEU A 26 -6.96 -12.49 24.00
C LEU A 26 -8.11 -12.35 23.00
N ASP A 27 -9.31 -11.97 23.48
CA ASP A 27 -10.47 -11.78 22.62
C ASP A 27 -10.15 -10.80 21.50
N ILE A 28 -9.57 -9.63 21.82
CA ILE A 28 -9.22 -8.61 20.82
C ILE A 28 -8.19 -9.13 19.80
N MET A 29 -7.23 -9.97 20.21
CA MET A 29 -6.24 -10.53 19.28
C MET A 29 -6.81 -11.61 18.37
N GLU A 30 -7.51 -12.61 18.91
CA GLU A 30 -8.17 -13.65 18.09
C GLU A 30 -9.16 -13.03 17.10
N TRP A 31 -9.88 -12.01 17.57
CA TRP A 31 -10.85 -11.23 16.81
C TRP A 31 -10.19 -10.36 15.72
N VAL A 32 -8.99 -9.84 15.95
CA VAL A 32 -8.24 -9.12 14.92
C VAL A 32 -7.67 -10.07 13.85
N LEU A 33 -7.29 -11.29 14.23
CA LEU A 33 -6.63 -12.22 13.33
C LEU A 33 -7.57 -13.07 12.47
N GLN A 34 -8.90 -12.99 12.64
CA GLN A 34 -9.87 -13.73 11.80
C GLN A 34 -9.70 -13.51 10.28
N ASP A 35 -9.28 -12.32 9.85
CA ASP A 35 -9.04 -12.05 8.42
C ASP A 35 -7.69 -12.61 7.94
N ALA A 36 -6.74 -12.87 8.85
CA ALA A 36 -5.54 -13.64 8.55
C ALA A 36 -5.88 -15.13 8.36
N GLU A 37 -6.76 -15.69 9.20
CA GLU A 37 -7.27 -17.07 9.03
C GLU A 37 -7.94 -17.25 7.66
N LYS A 38 -8.86 -16.34 7.30
CA LYS A 38 -9.52 -16.31 5.97
C LYS A 38 -8.52 -16.14 4.81
N ALA A 39 -7.35 -15.54 5.05
CA ALA A 39 -6.27 -15.42 4.06
C ALA A 39 -5.37 -16.67 3.95
N GLY A 40 -5.67 -17.73 4.72
CA GLY A 40 -4.93 -19.00 4.80
C GLY A 40 -3.78 -19.00 5.81
N ILE A 41 -3.70 -18.01 6.70
CA ILE A 41 -2.62 -17.90 7.69
C ILE A 41 -3.05 -18.59 8.98
N THR A 42 -2.44 -19.73 9.31
CA THR A 42 -2.67 -20.39 10.60
C THR A 42 -1.91 -19.68 11.72
N TYR A 43 -2.59 -19.38 12.82
CA TYR A 43 -2.00 -18.94 14.08
C TYR A 43 -2.55 -19.75 15.26
N ASN A 44 -1.95 -19.54 16.44
CA ASN A 44 -2.46 -20.02 17.73
C ASN A 44 -2.28 -18.90 18.76
N CYS A 45 -3.34 -18.54 19.46
CA CYS A 45 -3.33 -17.50 20.49
C CYS A 45 -3.45 -18.12 21.89
N VAL A 46 -2.80 -17.51 22.87
CA VAL A 46 -2.87 -17.85 24.29
C VAL A 46 -2.83 -16.58 25.13
N GLY A 47 -3.60 -16.50 26.21
CA GLY A 47 -3.64 -15.30 27.05
C GLY A 47 -4.84 -15.23 27.98
N ASP A 48 -5.08 -14.01 28.48
CA ASP A 48 -6.19 -13.63 29.35
C ASP A 48 -6.71 -12.22 28.99
N ASN A 49 -7.39 -11.57 29.94
CA ASN A 49 -7.98 -10.26 29.74
C ASN A 49 -6.96 -9.10 29.68
N SER A 50 -5.77 -9.31 30.23
CA SER A 50 -4.70 -8.31 30.40
C SER A 50 -3.50 -8.51 29.48
N HIS A 51 -3.24 -9.74 29.05
CA HIS A 51 -2.15 -10.07 28.14
C HIS A 51 -2.50 -11.25 27.24
N ALA A 52 -2.13 -11.17 25.97
CA ALA A 52 -2.17 -12.31 25.06
C ALA A 52 -1.01 -12.30 24.06
N THR A 53 -0.66 -13.51 23.61
CA THR A 53 0.39 -13.81 22.63
C THR A 53 -0.21 -14.67 21.53
N CYS A 54 0.00 -14.31 20.27
CA CYS A 54 -0.34 -15.15 19.13
C CYS A 54 0.92 -15.49 18.32
N HIS A 55 1.12 -16.79 18.09
CA HIS A 55 2.19 -17.32 17.25
C HIS A 55 1.61 -17.75 15.90
N PHE A 56 2.21 -17.28 14.81
CA PHE A 56 1.84 -17.71 13.46
C PHE A 56 2.69 -18.91 13.03
N LYS A 57 2.11 -19.82 12.26
CA LYS A 57 2.91 -20.74 11.43
C LYS A 57 3.62 -19.94 10.34
N ASN A 58 4.65 -20.54 9.73
CA ASN A 58 5.40 -19.91 8.65
C ASN A 58 4.45 -19.38 7.55
N ILE A 59 4.66 -18.13 7.14
CA ILE A 59 3.81 -17.45 6.15
C ILE A 59 4.56 -17.43 4.83
N ASP A 60 4.13 -18.29 3.91
CA ASP A 60 4.78 -18.46 2.61
C ASP A 60 4.42 -17.32 1.63
N GLY A 61 5.44 -16.60 1.18
CA GLY A 61 5.40 -15.64 0.09
C GLY A 61 6.22 -16.10 -1.12
N PHE A 62 6.08 -15.41 -2.25
CA PHE A 62 6.66 -15.84 -3.53
C PHE A 62 8.20 -15.84 -3.59
N LEU A 63 8.85 -14.94 -2.83
CA LEU A 63 10.33 -14.82 -2.77
C LEU A 63 10.89 -14.93 -1.34
N PHE A 64 10.02 -14.95 -0.34
CA PHE A 64 10.36 -14.97 1.08
C PHE A 64 9.30 -15.69 1.90
N GLN A 65 9.74 -16.30 2.99
CA GLN A 65 8.92 -16.92 4.02
C GLN A 65 9.08 -16.12 5.31
N LEU A 66 7.98 -15.73 5.95
CA LEU A 66 8.02 -15.21 7.32
C LEU A 66 8.05 -16.41 8.27
N LYS A 67 8.96 -16.40 9.26
CA LYS A 67 9.12 -17.46 10.27
C LYS A 67 9.06 -16.89 11.66
N ASP A 68 8.70 -17.73 12.61
CA ASP A 68 8.73 -17.44 14.04
C ASP A 68 7.98 -16.15 14.42
N VAL A 69 6.97 -15.79 13.62
CA VAL A 69 6.23 -14.54 13.78
C VAL A 69 5.40 -14.64 15.05
N ARG A 70 5.59 -13.66 15.91
CA ARG A 70 4.91 -13.51 17.19
C ARG A 70 4.30 -12.13 17.25
N THR A 71 3.09 -12.03 17.75
CA THR A 71 2.49 -10.78 18.18
C THR A 71 2.02 -10.92 19.62
N ASP A 72 2.20 -9.86 20.41
CA ASP A 72 1.80 -9.76 21.81
C ASP A 72 0.98 -8.50 22.01
N MET A 73 -0.03 -8.57 22.86
CA MET A 73 -0.80 -7.40 23.31
C MET A 73 -0.89 -7.42 24.84
N TRP A 74 -0.49 -6.32 25.47
CA TRP A 74 -0.81 -6.02 26.87
C TRP A 74 -1.87 -4.93 26.89
N LEU A 75 -2.88 -5.09 27.75
CA LEU A 75 -4.07 -4.26 27.77
C LEU A 75 -4.48 -3.94 29.22
N ASN A 76 -4.71 -2.67 29.49
CA ASN A 76 -5.40 -2.21 30.69
C ASN A 76 -6.34 -1.04 30.33
N ASP A 77 -7.06 -0.50 31.32
CA ASP A 77 -8.10 0.50 31.06
C ASP A 77 -7.59 1.78 30.40
N ASN A 78 -6.32 2.17 30.58
CA ASN A 78 -5.76 3.40 30.05
C ASN A 78 -4.64 3.19 29.03
N GLU A 79 -4.19 1.95 28.78
CA GLU A 79 -3.02 1.70 27.94
C GLU A 79 -3.16 0.39 27.17
N VAL A 80 -2.72 0.40 25.91
CA VAL A 80 -2.43 -0.82 25.14
C VAL A 80 -0.99 -0.78 24.67
N ARG A 81 -0.26 -1.88 24.90
CA ARG A 81 1.06 -2.13 24.33
C ARG A 81 0.97 -3.27 23.34
N GLN A 82 1.71 -3.19 22.26
CA GLN A 82 1.83 -4.26 21.28
C GLN A 82 3.29 -4.48 20.96
N GLU A 83 3.69 -5.73 20.77
CA GLU A 83 4.96 -6.10 20.15
C GLU A 83 4.66 -7.07 19.02
N ILE A 84 5.22 -6.83 17.83
CA ILE A 84 5.21 -7.78 16.73
C ILE A 84 6.63 -8.00 16.24
N SER A 85 7.06 -9.26 16.25
CA SER A 85 8.40 -9.66 15.83
C SER A 85 8.35 -10.89 14.93
N GLY A 86 9.43 -11.09 14.17
CA GLY A 86 9.56 -12.26 13.33
C GLY A 86 10.83 -12.28 12.50
N SER A 87 11.11 -13.45 11.93
CA SER A 87 12.22 -13.70 11.02
C SER A 87 11.73 -13.69 9.56
N ILE A 88 12.59 -13.29 8.64
CA ILE A 88 12.35 -13.23 7.20
C ILE A 88 13.43 -14.07 6.51
N VAL A 89 13.01 -15.10 5.78
CA VAL A 89 13.91 -16.00 5.05
C VAL A 89 13.60 -15.91 3.56
N ALA A 90 14.49 -15.30 2.78
CA ALA A 90 14.38 -15.27 1.33
C ALA A 90 15.12 -16.42 0.66
N ASN A 91 14.54 -16.96 -0.42
CA ASN A 91 15.17 -17.95 -1.28
C ASN A 91 15.77 -17.26 -2.51
N LEU A 92 16.82 -16.46 -2.28
CA LEU A 92 17.58 -15.74 -3.29
C LEU A 92 19.05 -16.19 -3.28
N GLU A 93 19.76 -15.90 -4.37
CA GLU A 93 21.22 -16.06 -4.46
C GLU A 93 21.91 -15.40 -3.25
N GLU A 94 22.97 -16.03 -2.73
CA GLU A 94 23.66 -15.63 -1.48
C GLU A 94 24.04 -14.14 -1.45
N ASP A 95 24.54 -13.62 -2.56
CA ASP A 95 24.89 -12.20 -2.72
C ASP A 95 23.70 -11.23 -2.72
N LEU A 96 22.49 -11.69 -3.06
CA LEU A 96 21.26 -10.89 -2.91
C LEU A 96 20.67 -11.04 -1.51
N ASN A 97 20.75 -12.25 -0.94
CA ASN A 97 20.16 -12.59 0.36
C ASN A 97 20.62 -11.65 1.48
N LYS A 98 21.87 -11.17 1.45
CA LYS A 98 22.42 -10.22 2.43
C LYS A 98 21.71 -8.86 2.50
N PHE A 99 21.07 -8.42 1.41
CA PHE A 99 20.32 -7.17 1.38
C PHE A 99 18.88 -7.32 1.90
N VAL A 100 18.35 -8.54 1.92
CA VAL A 100 17.01 -8.82 2.41
C VAL A 100 17.00 -8.65 3.93
N PRO A 101 15.96 -8.01 4.50
CA PRO A 101 15.67 -8.12 5.93
C PRO A 101 15.69 -9.58 6.40
N LYS A 102 16.29 -9.83 7.57
CA LYS A 102 16.34 -11.12 8.26
C LYS A 102 15.41 -11.17 9.46
N SER A 103 15.19 -10.03 10.10
CA SER A 103 14.26 -9.92 11.22
C SER A 103 13.69 -8.51 11.35
N PHE A 104 12.53 -8.44 11.99
CA PHE A 104 11.87 -7.22 12.40
C PHE A 104 11.35 -7.36 13.84
N THR A 105 11.31 -6.23 14.54
CA THR A 105 10.67 -6.07 15.86
C THR A 105 10.05 -4.68 15.87
N CYS A 106 8.72 -4.60 15.85
CA CYS A 106 7.97 -3.35 15.99
C CYS A 106 7.18 -3.37 17.29
N ASN A 107 7.37 -2.36 18.14
CA ASN A 107 6.68 -2.20 19.41
C ASN A 107 5.83 -0.92 19.36
N SER A 108 4.67 -0.93 19.99
CA SER A 108 3.84 0.26 20.20
C SER A 108 3.35 0.33 21.65
N THR A 109 3.09 1.55 22.11
CA THR A 109 2.44 1.82 23.39
C THR A 109 1.57 3.05 23.21
N SER A 110 0.27 2.86 23.37
CA SER A 110 -0.75 3.90 23.24
C SER A 110 -1.39 4.12 24.60
N THR A 111 -1.41 5.38 25.06
CA THR A 111 -1.89 5.75 26.40
C THR A 111 -3.03 6.77 26.29
N LEU A 112 -4.15 6.48 26.96
CA LEU A 112 -5.40 7.22 26.93
C LEU A 112 -5.55 8.12 28.16
N GLU A 113 -5.69 9.42 27.93
CA GLU A 113 -5.88 10.45 28.97
C GLU A 113 -7.00 11.42 28.56
N ASP A 114 -8.18 11.31 29.20
CA ASP A 114 -9.43 12.06 28.97
C ASP A 114 -9.89 12.15 27.49
N LEU A 115 -9.36 13.11 26.72
CA LEU A 115 -9.70 13.35 25.31
C LEU A 115 -8.59 12.95 24.33
N GLN A 116 -7.47 12.44 24.84
CA GLN A 116 -6.23 12.24 24.10
C GLN A 116 -5.76 10.78 24.16
N ASN A 117 -5.25 10.27 23.05
CA ASN A 117 -4.52 9.00 22.96
C ASN A 117 -3.12 9.28 22.39
N SER A 118 -2.10 9.13 23.24
CA SER A 118 -0.69 9.34 22.89
C SER A 118 -0.05 8.02 22.48
N GLY A 119 0.25 7.87 21.19
CA GLY A 119 0.87 6.67 20.61
C GLY A 119 2.37 6.85 20.40
N ASN A 120 3.18 6.08 21.13
CA ASN A 120 4.61 5.91 20.88
C ASN A 120 4.82 4.60 20.12
N GLY A 121 5.55 4.62 19.02
CA GLY A 121 5.96 3.45 18.26
C GLY A 121 7.47 3.38 18.10
N THR A 122 8.03 2.18 18.09
CA THR A 122 9.39 1.91 17.63
C THR A 122 9.36 0.71 16.69
N CYS A 123 10.20 0.69 15.66
CA CYS A 123 10.43 -0.53 14.90
C CYS A 123 11.85 -0.62 14.37
N VAL A 124 12.45 -1.81 14.50
CA VAL A 124 13.80 -2.12 14.04
C VAL A 124 13.73 -3.25 13.03
N ILE A 125 14.23 -3.01 11.82
CA ILE A 125 14.33 -3.99 10.72
C ILE A 125 15.81 -4.16 10.40
N LYS A 126 16.30 -5.40 10.39
CA LYS A 126 17.73 -5.73 10.22
C LYS A 126 17.95 -6.60 8.99
N SER A 127 18.95 -6.28 8.17
CA SER A 127 19.57 -7.17 7.19
C SER A 127 21.04 -7.40 7.56
N ASP A 128 21.77 -8.22 6.78
CA ASP A 128 23.18 -8.50 7.06
C ASP A 128 24.10 -7.28 6.81
N VAL A 129 23.58 -6.25 6.13
CA VAL A 129 24.35 -5.07 5.67
C VAL A 129 23.82 -3.74 6.20
N ALA A 130 22.61 -3.72 6.77
CA ALA A 130 21.97 -2.49 7.25
C ALA A 130 20.94 -2.75 8.37
N THR A 131 20.76 -1.77 9.24
CA THR A 131 19.64 -1.70 10.19
C THR A 131 18.86 -0.42 9.96
N LEU A 132 17.55 -0.54 9.77
CA LEU A 132 16.60 0.56 9.84
C LEU A 132 15.98 0.58 11.24
N SER A 133 15.98 1.73 11.90
CA SER A 133 15.18 1.98 13.09
C SER A 133 14.25 3.17 12.81
N LEU A 134 13.00 3.06 13.24
CA LEU A 134 11.94 4.05 13.12
C LEU A 134 11.32 4.23 14.50
N ASP A 135 11.48 5.40 15.11
CA ASP A 135 10.72 5.78 16.31
C ASP A 135 9.69 6.83 15.92
N SER A 136 8.48 6.75 16.46
CA SER A 136 7.39 7.71 16.19
C SER A 136 6.66 8.09 17.46
N LYS A 137 6.28 9.36 17.56
CA LYS A 137 5.43 9.89 18.62
C LYS A 137 4.26 10.62 17.99
N THR A 138 3.06 10.19 18.37
CA THR A 138 1.80 10.61 17.75
C THR A 138 0.76 10.90 18.81
N LEU A 139 -0.19 11.79 18.48
CA LEU A 139 -1.30 12.17 19.33
C LEU A 139 -2.58 12.12 18.51
N LEU A 140 -3.57 11.37 18.97
CA LEU A 140 -4.92 11.35 18.46
C LEU A 140 -5.84 11.98 19.51
N GLU A 141 -6.68 12.92 19.11
CA GLU A 141 -7.60 13.62 20.02
C GLU A 141 -9.05 13.45 19.54
N SER A 142 -9.96 13.18 20.46
CA SER A 142 -11.39 13.14 20.17
C SER A 142 -12.25 13.35 21.42
N ARG A 143 -13.32 14.15 21.27
CA ARG A 143 -14.40 14.20 22.27
C ARG A 143 -15.07 12.84 22.49
N SER A 144 -14.91 11.90 21.56
CA SER A 144 -15.42 10.54 21.68
C SER A 144 -14.66 9.67 22.69
N PHE A 145 -13.52 10.11 23.21
CA PHE A 145 -12.70 9.34 24.17
C PHE A 145 -13.15 9.50 25.62
N ARG A 146 -13.85 10.60 25.91
CA ARG A 146 -14.27 10.96 27.26
C ARG A 146 -15.03 9.83 27.95
N TYR A 147 -14.61 9.46 29.15
CA TYR A 147 -15.19 8.39 29.97
C TYR A 147 -15.14 6.98 29.35
N LYS A 148 -14.23 6.72 28.40
CA LYS A 148 -13.98 5.38 27.87
C LYS A 148 -12.63 4.85 28.33
N THR A 149 -12.48 3.53 28.25
CA THR A 149 -11.23 2.81 28.46
C THR A 149 -10.63 2.37 27.13
N MET A 150 -9.33 2.07 27.09
CA MET A 150 -8.64 1.61 25.88
C MET A 150 -9.28 0.35 25.24
N PRO A 151 -9.69 -0.70 26.00
CA PRO A 151 -10.48 -1.81 25.45
C PRO A 151 -11.75 -1.32 24.75
N THR A 152 -12.49 -0.40 25.38
CA THR A 152 -13.74 0.16 24.86
C THR A 152 -13.52 0.91 23.53
N LEU A 153 -12.40 1.62 23.38
CA LEU A 153 -12.04 2.30 22.13
C LEU A 153 -11.64 1.31 21.03
N LEU A 154 -10.79 0.33 21.33
CA LEU A 154 -10.37 -0.69 20.37
C LEU A 154 -11.58 -1.45 19.81
N VAL A 155 -12.47 -1.94 20.69
CA VAL A 155 -13.73 -2.61 20.32
C VAL A 155 -14.58 -1.75 19.38
N GLN A 156 -14.68 -0.44 19.63
CA GLN A 156 -15.47 0.49 18.82
C GLN A 156 -14.82 0.78 17.45
N TYR A 157 -13.50 0.94 17.40
CA TYR A 157 -12.76 1.10 16.14
C TYR A 157 -12.89 -0.14 15.25
N ILE A 158 -12.61 -1.32 15.81
CA ILE A 158 -12.79 -2.62 15.14
C ILE A 158 -14.21 -2.72 14.57
N THR A 159 -15.22 -2.52 15.42
CA THR A 159 -16.64 -2.62 15.03
C THR A 159 -17.00 -1.65 13.90
N LYS A 160 -16.50 -0.41 13.94
CA LYS A 160 -16.83 0.59 12.92
C LYS A 160 -16.12 0.32 11.59
N ILE A 161 -14.86 -0.10 11.61
CA ILE A 161 -14.12 -0.53 10.40
C ILE A 161 -14.81 -1.73 9.73
N ASN A 162 -15.47 -2.59 10.51
CA ASN A 162 -16.21 -3.74 9.98
C ASN A 162 -17.51 -3.36 9.28
N GLN A 163 -18.22 -2.39 9.83
CA GLN A 163 -19.40 -1.85 9.18
C GLN A 163 -18.99 -1.34 7.79
N PHE A 164 -17.94 -0.52 7.71
CA PHE A 164 -17.46 0.00 6.43
C PHE A 164 -16.93 -1.07 5.48
N SER A 165 -16.19 -2.08 5.97
CA SER A 165 -15.69 -3.17 5.13
C SER A 165 -16.85 -3.97 4.49
N LYS A 166 -17.87 -4.34 5.29
CA LYS A 166 -19.06 -5.06 4.81
C LYS A 166 -19.94 -4.22 3.88
N GLU A 167 -20.06 -2.92 4.16
CA GLU A 167 -20.79 -1.97 3.32
C GLU A 167 -20.11 -1.79 1.96
N TYR A 168 -18.78 -1.65 1.93
CA TYR A 168 -17.98 -1.60 0.70
C TYR A 168 -18.09 -2.90 -0.11
N ASP A 169 -17.84 -4.06 0.51
CA ASP A 169 -17.92 -5.35 -0.18
C ASP A 169 -19.35 -5.61 -0.71
N HIS A 170 -20.40 -5.15 -0.01
CA HIS A 170 -21.78 -5.22 -0.52
C HIS A 170 -21.97 -4.37 -1.79
N ILE A 171 -21.57 -3.08 -1.77
CA ILE A 171 -21.69 -2.17 -2.93
C ILE A 171 -20.88 -2.72 -4.12
N GLN A 172 -19.65 -3.18 -3.89
CA GLN A 172 -18.81 -3.78 -4.93
C GLN A 172 -19.42 -5.06 -5.53
N THR A 173 -19.89 -5.98 -4.69
CA THR A 173 -20.46 -7.26 -5.14
C THR A 173 -21.76 -7.02 -5.91
N LYS A 174 -22.61 -6.12 -5.43
CA LYS A 174 -23.85 -5.72 -6.11
C LYS A 174 -23.59 -5.12 -7.48
N TYR A 175 -22.68 -4.15 -7.60
CA TYR A 175 -22.29 -3.55 -8.88
C TYR A 175 -21.70 -4.59 -9.85
N GLN A 176 -20.86 -5.50 -9.37
CA GLN A 176 -20.31 -6.59 -10.20
C GLN A 176 -21.41 -7.55 -10.68
N ASN A 177 -22.35 -7.94 -9.82
CA ASN A 177 -23.48 -8.79 -10.17
C ASN A 177 -24.44 -8.11 -11.17
N ASP A 178 -24.78 -6.84 -10.96
CA ASP A 178 -25.63 -6.05 -11.85
C ASP A 178 -24.99 -5.93 -13.26
N LEU A 179 -23.67 -5.69 -13.32
CA LEU A 179 -22.93 -5.69 -14.59
C LEU A 179 -22.83 -7.07 -15.25
N GLU A 180 -22.63 -8.15 -14.48
CA GLU A 180 -22.57 -9.51 -15.03
C GLU A 180 -23.94 -9.96 -15.56
N ALA A 181 -25.02 -9.62 -14.86
CA ALA A 181 -26.39 -9.84 -15.32
C ALA A 181 -26.68 -9.09 -16.62
N LEU A 182 -26.36 -7.78 -16.69
CA LEU A 182 -26.54 -6.96 -17.89
C LEU A 182 -25.72 -7.50 -19.08
N ARG A 183 -24.48 -7.94 -18.84
CA ARG A 183 -23.64 -8.55 -19.88
C ARG A 183 -24.22 -9.87 -20.39
N LYS A 184 -24.77 -10.73 -19.52
CA LYS A 184 -25.42 -11.98 -19.92
C LYS A 184 -26.72 -11.74 -20.70
N GLU A 185 -27.54 -10.78 -20.27
CA GLU A 185 -28.76 -10.39 -20.96
C GLU A 185 -28.45 -9.91 -22.39
N SER A 186 -27.51 -8.97 -22.53
CA SER A 186 -27.12 -8.43 -23.84
C SER A 186 -26.37 -9.44 -24.71
N ALA A 187 -25.52 -10.30 -24.12
CA ALA A 187 -24.86 -11.37 -24.87
C ALA A 187 -25.87 -12.33 -25.50
N SER A 188 -26.87 -12.81 -24.74
CA SER A 188 -27.93 -13.69 -25.25
C SER A 188 -28.70 -13.03 -26.39
N ALA A 189 -29.21 -11.81 -26.16
CA ALA A 189 -30.01 -11.10 -27.15
C ALA A 189 -29.24 -10.71 -28.43
N LEU A 190 -27.91 -10.59 -28.36
CA LEU A 190 -27.05 -10.38 -29.52
C LEU A 190 -26.71 -11.69 -30.24
N ASP A 191 -26.55 -12.81 -29.53
CA ASP A 191 -26.22 -14.12 -30.12
C ASP A 191 -27.38 -14.65 -30.98
N ASP A 192 -28.62 -14.54 -30.48
CA ASP A 192 -29.85 -14.87 -31.20
C ASP A 192 -29.94 -14.11 -32.55
N ILE A 193 -29.71 -12.79 -32.51
CA ILE A 193 -29.83 -11.91 -33.69
C ILE A 193 -28.65 -12.06 -34.66
N ASN A 194 -27.42 -12.27 -34.16
CA ASN A 194 -26.28 -12.57 -35.02
C ASN A 194 -26.53 -13.87 -35.79
N THR A 195 -27.00 -14.91 -35.10
CA THR A 195 -27.34 -16.20 -35.70
C THR A 195 -28.43 -16.05 -36.76
N GLU A 196 -29.48 -15.27 -36.50
CA GLU A 196 -30.54 -15.04 -37.48
C GLU A 196 -30.06 -14.23 -38.70
N ILE A 197 -29.20 -13.21 -38.51
CA ILE A 197 -28.56 -12.50 -39.62
C ILE A 197 -27.68 -13.43 -40.46
N GLU A 198 -26.86 -14.28 -39.83
CA GLU A 198 -26.00 -15.24 -40.55
C GLU A 198 -26.82 -16.29 -41.32
N MET A 199 -27.95 -16.77 -40.78
CA MET A 199 -28.88 -17.64 -41.49
C MET A 199 -29.55 -16.94 -42.68
N LEU A 200 -29.94 -15.66 -42.54
CA LEU A 200 -30.54 -14.88 -43.63
C LEU A 200 -29.53 -14.55 -44.74
N GLU A 201 -28.32 -14.10 -44.37
CA GLU A 201 -27.26 -13.76 -45.33
C GLU A 201 -26.73 -15.01 -46.06
N SER A 202 -26.60 -16.15 -45.38
CA SER A 202 -26.23 -17.43 -46.04
C SER A 202 -27.34 -17.96 -46.97
N SER A 203 -28.61 -17.85 -46.58
CA SER A 203 -29.75 -18.20 -47.44
C SER A 203 -29.82 -17.31 -48.70
N GLN A 204 -29.53 -16.01 -48.55
CA GLN A 204 -29.53 -15.07 -49.67
C GLN A 204 -28.41 -15.36 -50.68
N ASN A 205 -27.22 -15.76 -50.20
CA ASN A 205 -26.12 -16.20 -51.07
C ASN A 205 -26.46 -17.49 -51.85
N GLN A 206 -27.29 -18.40 -51.32
CA GLN A 206 -27.77 -19.56 -52.07
C GLN A 206 -28.79 -19.19 -53.15
N GLN A 207 -29.69 -18.23 -52.87
CA GLN A 207 -30.69 -17.77 -53.83
C GLN A 207 -30.08 -17.03 -55.04
N GLN A 208 -28.86 -16.50 -54.93
CA GLN A 208 -28.19 -15.74 -55.99
C GLN A 208 -27.84 -16.57 -57.24
N TYR A 209 -27.98 -17.91 -57.19
CA TYR A 209 -27.87 -18.81 -58.34
C TYR A 209 -29.22 -19.15 -59.02
N GLY A 210 -30.35 -18.60 -58.54
CA GLY A 210 -31.68 -18.81 -59.11
C GLY A 210 -32.20 -17.59 -59.88
N CYS A 211 -32.69 -17.79 -61.10
CA CYS A 211 -33.32 -16.72 -61.89
C CYS A 211 -34.76 -16.44 -61.45
N GLY A 212 -35.13 -15.16 -61.27
CA GLY A 212 -36.53 -14.71 -61.44
C GLY A 212 -37.12 -13.84 -60.32
N CYS A 213 -36.94 -12.53 -60.45
CA CYS A 213 -37.80 -11.44 -59.97
C CYS A 213 -38.97 -11.75 -59.00
N MET A 214 -38.76 -11.48 -57.70
CA MET A 214 -39.74 -10.81 -56.83
C MET A 214 -39.00 -9.85 -55.87
N GLY A 215 -39.74 -8.99 -55.17
CA GLY A 215 -39.18 -8.17 -54.08
C GLY A 215 -38.55 -9.07 -53.00
N ASN A 216 -37.45 -8.63 -52.39
CA ASN A 216 -36.54 -9.53 -51.66
C ASN A 216 -36.74 -9.42 -50.13
N PRO A 217 -37.62 -10.22 -49.48
CA PRO A 217 -37.94 -10.07 -48.06
C PRO A 217 -36.74 -10.31 -47.15
N THR A 218 -35.72 -11.03 -47.63
CA THR A 218 -34.43 -11.21 -46.95
C THR A 218 -33.71 -9.88 -46.69
N ASN A 219 -33.78 -8.90 -47.59
CA ASN A 219 -33.16 -7.59 -47.38
C ASN A 219 -33.87 -6.79 -46.27
N GLU A 220 -35.20 -6.84 -46.22
CA GLU A 220 -35.98 -6.13 -45.21
C GLU A 220 -35.81 -6.77 -43.83
N ALA A 221 -35.78 -8.11 -43.75
CA ALA A 221 -35.48 -8.85 -42.52
C ALA A 221 -34.06 -8.56 -41.99
N ILE A 222 -33.04 -8.58 -42.86
CA ILE A 222 -31.65 -8.24 -42.47
C ILE A 222 -31.56 -6.79 -41.97
N ALA A 223 -32.31 -5.86 -42.56
CA ALA A 223 -32.37 -4.47 -42.09
C ALA A 223 -33.04 -4.35 -40.70
N GLN A 224 -34.20 -4.99 -40.51
CA GLN A 224 -34.92 -5.02 -39.23
C GLN A 224 -34.10 -5.65 -38.10
N ASN A 225 -33.32 -6.70 -38.40
CA ASN A 225 -32.44 -7.32 -37.42
C ASN A 225 -31.23 -6.45 -37.06
N LYS A 226 -30.70 -5.66 -38.02
CA LYS A 226 -29.65 -4.66 -37.76
C LYS A 226 -30.18 -3.49 -36.91
N GLU A 227 -31.38 -2.98 -37.19
CA GLU A 227 -32.08 -2.00 -36.34
C GLU A 227 -32.36 -2.54 -34.92
N THR A 228 -32.66 -3.84 -34.79
CA THR A 228 -32.89 -4.49 -33.48
C THR A 228 -31.59 -4.67 -32.69
N LYS A 229 -30.50 -5.01 -33.36
CA LYS A 229 -29.14 -5.05 -32.79
C LYS A 229 -28.67 -3.69 -32.28
N GLU A 230 -28.96 -2.61 -33.02
CA GLU A 230 -28.69 -1.23 -32.59
C GLU A 230 -29.50 -0.87 -31.34
N ARG A 231 -30.82 -1.13 -31.33
CA ARG A 231 -31.69 -0.89 -30.16
C ARG A 231 -31.28 -1.68 -28.91
N ILE A 232 -30.75 -2.91 -29.05
CA ILE A 232 -30.18 -3.68 -27.94
C ILE A 232 -28.89 -3.04 -27.43
N THR A 233 -28.05 -2.51 -28.32
CA THR A 233 -26.80 -1.81 -27.96
C THR A 233 -27.09 -0.50 -27.21
N GLU A 234 -28.09 0.27 -27.65
CA GLU A 234 -28.58 1.45 -26.93
C GLU A 234 -29.17 1.10 -25.57
N SER A 235 -30.01 0.05 -25.50
CA SER A 235 -30.61 -0.45 -24.26
C SER A 235 -29.57 -0.91 -23.25
N TYR A 236 -28.54 -1.65 -23.70
CA TYR A 236 -27.39 -2.03 -22.87
C TYR A 236 -26.64 -0.80 -22.36
N THR A 237 -26.36 0.17 -23.23
CA THR A 237 -25.62 1.39 -22.85
C THR A 237 -26.39 2.19 -21.79
N LYS A 238 -27.70 2.38 -21.99
CA LYS A 238 -28.56 3.07 -21.02
C LYS A 238 -28.62 2.33 -19.68
N LYS A 239 -28.81 1.01 -19.68
CA LYS A 239 -28.79 0.20 -18.44
C LYS A 239 -27.43 0.25 -17.74
N TYR A 240 -26.34 0.27 -18.51
CA TYR A 240 -24.98 0.42 -17.97
C TYR A 240 -24.82 1.77 -17.25
N ASP A 241 -25.26 2.87 -17.86
CA ASP A 241 -25.22 4.20 -17.26
C ASP A 241 -26.10 4.29 -16.00
N GLU A 242 -27.27 3.64 -15.99
CA GLU A 242 -28.14 3.56 -14.79
C GLU A 242 -27.50 2.76 -13.63
N ILE A 243 -26.80 1.66 -13.93
CA ILE A 243 -26.04 0.87 -12.94
C ILE A 243 -24.82 1.66 -12.43
N GLN A 244 -24.06 2.28 -13.34
CA GLN A 244 -22.89 3.11 -13.03
C GLN A 244 -23.27 4.27 -12.11
N LYS A 245 -24.33 5.02 -12.45
CA LYS A 245 -24.82 6.15 -11.65
C LYS A 245 -25.26 5.70 -10.25
N ARG A 246 -25.98 4.58 -10.13
CA ARG A 246 -26.38 4.03 -8.82
C ARG A 246 -25.18 3.63 -7.97
N TYR A 247 -24.18 2.99 -8.57
CA TYR A 247 -22.93 2.66 -7.91
C TYR A 247 -22.16 3.91 -7.44
N GLU A 248 -22.11 4.96 -8.25
CA GLU A 248 -21.50 6.24 -7.86
C GLU A 248 -22.25 6.93 -6.71
N GLU A 249 -23.58 6.91 -6.70
CA GLU A 249 -24.41 7.43 -5.61
C GLU A 249 -24.21 6.63 -4.31
N GLU A 250 -24.22 5.30 -4.37
CA GLU A 250 -23.95 4.43 -3.21
C GLU A 250 -22.53 4.62 -2.66
N MET A 251 -21.51 4.69 -3.54
CA MET A 251 -20.14 4.98 -3.13
C MET A 251 -19.94 6.39 -2.57
N GLN A 252 -20.69 7.40 -3.04
CA GLN A 252 -20.64 8.75 -2.46
C GLN A 252 -21.24 8.80 -1.05
N ASN A 253 -22.34 8.08 -0.79
CA ASN A 253 -22.94 7.96 0.54
C ASN A 253 -22.01 7.21 1.53
N PHE A 254 -21.38 6.12 1.06
CA PHE A 254 -20.36 5.38 1.81
C PHE A 254 -19.15 6.25 2.17
N ASN A 255 -18.56 6.94 1.18
CA ASN A 255 -17.44 7.86 1.37
C ASN A 255 -17.78 8.99 2.36
N SER A 256 -18.99 9.57 2.26
CA SER A 256 -19.47 10.60 3.17
C SER A 256 -19.60 10.09 4.61
N SER A 257 -20.00 8.83 4.77
CA SER A 257 -20.12 8.17 6.08
C SER A 257 -18.76 7.90 6.73
N ILE A 258 -17.73 7.55 5.93
CA ILE A 258 -16.33 7.46 6.40
C ILE A 258 -15.83 8.85 6.82
N VAL A 259 -16.00 9.87 5.98
CA VAL A 259 -15.58 11.25 6.29
C VAL A 259 -16.25 11.76 7.57
N ALA A 260 -17.56 11.58 7.73
CA ALA A 260 -18.30 12.01 8.92
C ALA A 260 -17.83 11.32 10.21
N TRP A 261 -17.37 10.07 10.14
CA TRP A 261 -16.71 9.40 11.26
C TRP A 261 -15.31 9.94 11.52
N LEU A 262 -14.46 10.01 10.48
CA LEU A 262 -13.08 10.50 10.59
C LEU A 262 -12.99 11.97 11.05
N SER A 263 -13.99 12.80 10.74
CA SER A 263 -14.09 14.19 11.22
C SER A 263 -14.16 14.33 12.74
N GLN A 264 -14.46 13.26 13.48
CA GLN A 264 -14.46 13.24 14.95
C GLN A 264 -13.06 13.18 15.56
N TYR A 265 -12.01 13.03 14.74
CA TYR A 265 -10.64 12.76 15.17
C TYR A 265 -9.65 13.78 14.63
N ASN A 266 -8.83 14.31 15.52
CA ASN A 266 -7.72 15.20 15.23
C ASN A 266 -6.42 14.43 15.48
N TYR A 267 -5.51 14.40 14.50
CA TYR A 267 -4.27 13.63 14.57
C TYR A 267 -3.05 14.51 14.37
N THR A 268 -2.05 14.35 15.23
CA THR A 268 -0.80 15.11 15.22
C THR A 268 0.38 14.14 15.28
N ILE A 269 1.24 14.17 14.26
CA ILE A 269 2.58 13.59 14.37
C ILE A 269 3.42 14.58 15.18
N GLN A 270 3.81 14.21 16.40
CA GLN A 270 4.63 15.05 17.28
C GLN A 270 6.11 14.93 16.91
N GLU A 271 6.57 13.71 16.61
CA GLU A 271 7.95 13.46 16.20
C GLU A 271 8.04 12.14 15.40
N VAL A 272 8.96 12.07 14.43
CA VAL A 272 9.46 10.79 13.90
C VAL A 272 10.99 10.85 13.80
N ARG A 273 11.66 9.81 14.31
CA ARG A 273 13.11 9.60 14.25
C ARG A 273 13.36 8.41 13.32
N ILE A 274 14.10 8.62 12.23
CA ILE A 274 14.51 7.54 11.31
C ILE A 274 16.03 7.40 11.38
N HIS A 275 16.52 6.23 11.73
CA HIS A 275 17.94 5.90 11.75
C HIS A 275 18.23 4.79 10.76
N VAL A 276 19.02 5.08 9.73
CA VAL A 276 19.60 4.06 8.85
C VAL A 276 21.05 3.89 9.27
N ARG A 277 21.41 2.69 9.74
CA ARG A 277 22.79 2.26 9.96
C ARG A 277 23.20 1.29 8.84
N SER A 278 24.41 1.47 8.31
CA SER A 278 25.03 0.63 7.30
C SER A 278 26.24 -0.05 7.91
N ASP A 279 26.16 -1.36 8.08
CA ASP A 279 27.26 -2.23 8.52
C ASP A 279 27.77 -3.01 7.29
N GLY A 280 28.37 -2.27 6.34
CA GLY A 280 28.95 -2.85 5.12
C GLY A 280 28.09 -2.73 3.84
N LEU A 281 27.06 -1.88 3.81
CA LEU A 281 26.19 -1.70 2.63
C LEU A 281 26.98 -1.30 1.36
N ALA A 282 27.78 -0.23 1.42
CA ALA A 282 28.55 0.29 0.29
C ALA A 282 29.51 -0.75 -0.33
N GLU A 283 30.27 -1.46 0.51
CA GLU A 283 31.12 -2.57 0.07
C GLU A 283 30.28 -3.69 -0.54
N SER A 284 29.18 -4.07 0.12
CA SER A 284 28.32 -5.15 -0.35
C SER A 284 27.69 -4.89 -1.72
N VAL A 285 27.26 -3.65 -2.00
CA VAL A 285 26.75 -3.25 -3.33
C VAL A 285 27.88 -3.22 -4.35
N THR A 286 29.05 -2.69 -3.99
CA THR A 286 30.23 -2.66 -4.87
C THR A 286 30.65 -4.08 -5.29
N ASN A 287 30.68 -5.03 -4.34
CA ASN A 287 31.01 -6.42 -4.61
C ASN A 287 29.91 -7.14 -5.43
N LEU A 288 28.63 -6.79 -5.24
CA LEU A 288 27.52 -7.29 -6.07
C LEU A 288 27.66 -6.84 -7.53
N ALA A 289 27.96 -5.56 -7.75
CA ALA A 289 28.15 -4.97 -9.08
C ALA A 289 29.34 -5.60 -9.83
N LYS A 290 30.42 -5.94 -9.11
CA LYS A 290 31.55 -6.71 -9.66
C LYS A 290 31.11 -8.12 -10.12
N LYS A 291 30.36 -8.85 -9.29
CA LYS A 291 29.96 -10.25 -9.57
C LYS A 291 29.04 -10.42 -10.78
N TYR A 292 27.95 -9.64 -10.89
CA TYR A 292 27.01 -9.80 -12.01
C TYR A 292 27.62 -9.52 -13.39
N LEU A 293 28.63 -8.64 -13.48
CA LEU A 293 29.27 -8.32 -14.75
C LEU A 293 30.36 -9.33 -15.16
N THR A 294 30.92 -10.10 -14.22
CA THR A 294 31.71 -11.31 -14.57
C THR A 294 30.85 -12.43 -15.14
N LEU A 295 29.58 -12.58 -14.73
CA LEU A 295 28.67 -13.58 -15.32
C LEU A 295 28.38 -13.28 -16.80
N ASN A 296 28.23 -12.01 -17.16
CA ASN A 296 28.12 -11.57 -18.57
C ASN A 296 29.44 -11.65 -19.36
N SER A 297 30.57 -12.04 -18.76
CA SER A 297 31.86 -12.18 -19.45
C SER A 297 32.10 -13.57 -20.06
N GLY A 298 31.03 -14.32 -20.36
CA GLY A 298 31.07 -15.66 -20.99
C GLY A 298 31.68 -15.76 -22.40
N ILE A 299 32.39 -14.72 -22.86
CA ILE A 299 33.09 -14.70 -24.15
C ILE A 299 34.56 -15.11 -23.91
N SER A 300 34.89 -16.35 -24.28
CA SER A 300 36.24 -16.91 -24.11
C SER A 300 37.30 -16.14 -24.91
N PHE A 301 38.23 -15.47 -24.23
CA PHE A 301 39.39 -14.82 -24.86
C PHE A 301 40.71 -15.06 -24.11
N LEU A 302 41.79 -15.12 -24.88
CA LEU A 302 43.06 -15.77 -24.52
C LEU A 302 44.00 -14.96 -23.61
N LYS A 303 44.70 -15.72 -22.76
CA LYS A 303 46.08 -15.58 -22.24
C LYS A 303 46.61 -14.29 -21.58
N ASN A 304 45.93 -13.15 -21.60
CA ASN A 304 46.32 -11.96 -20.81
C ASN A 304 45.23 -11.55 -19.82
N LYS A 305 45.12 -12.29 -18.70
CA LYS A 305 44.07 -12.11 -17.67
C LYS A 305 44.23 -10.83 -16.83
N GLN A 306 45.39 -10.59 -16.24
CA GLN A 306 45.54 -9.56 -15.19
C GLN A 306 45.22 -8.14 -15.68
N THR A 307 45.81 -7.69 -16.79
CA THR A 307 45.59 -6.32 -17.31
C THR A 307 44.13 -6.09 -17.73
N LYS A 308 43.51 -7.07 -18.39
CA LYS A 308 42.10 -6.98 -18.81
C LYS A 308 41.14 -6.98 -17.61
N ASN A 309 41.43 -7.75 -16.56
CA ASN A 309 40.63 -7.73 -15.33
C ASN A 309 40.64 -6.35 -14.66
N ALA A 310 41.81 -5.69 -14.60
CA ALA A 310 41.92 -4.34 -14.05
C ALA A 310 41.14 -3.30 -14.87
N ASP A 311 41.18 -3.36 -16.20
CA ASP A 311 40.36 -2.49 -17.07
C ASP A 311 38.86 -2.75 -16.93
N ILE A 312 38.45 -4.01 -16.75
CA ILE A 312 37.05 -4.38 -16.48
C ILE A 312 36.61 -3.83 -15.12
N GLU A 313 37.39 -4.05 -14.05
CA GLU A 313 37.08 -3.55 -12.70
C GLU A 313 36.99 -2.01 -12.67
N LYS A 314 37.89 -1.32 -13.37
CA LYS A 314 37.88 0.14 -13.54
C LYS A 314 36.60 0.62 -14.24
N ARG A 315 36.13 -0.09 -15.27
CA ARG A 315 34.85 0.21 -15.97
C ARG A 315 33.63 -0.04 -15.07
N ILE A 316 33.59 -1.16 -14.35
CA ILE A 316 32.51 -1.50 -13.42
C ILE A 316 32.41 -0.43 -12.32
N THR A 317 33.54 -0.07 -11.73
CA THR A 317 33.61 0.96 -10.67
C THR A 317 33.15 2.32 -11.19
N ALA A 318 33.54 2.71 -12.40
CA ALA A 318 33.05 3.95 -13.03
C ALA A 318 31.55 3.91 -13.35
N GLN A 319 31.01 2.78 -13.83
CA GLN A 319 29.57 2.61 -14.06
C GLN A 319 28.77 2.68 -12.76
N TYR A 320 29.27 2.08 -11.68
CA TYR A 320 28.64 2.15 -10.36
C TYR A 320 28.53 3.59 -9.84
N TYR A 321 29.65 4.33 -9.81
CA TYR A 321 29.63 5.72 -9.36
C TYR A 321 28.79 6.62 -10.29
N SER A 322 28.78 6.36 -11.61
CA SER A 322 27.92 7.07 -12.56
C SER A 322 26.43 6.85 -12.26
N ALA A 323 26.01 5.61 -11.98
CA ALA A 323 24.63 5.30 -11.62
C ALA A 323 24.23 5.88 -10.26
N LEU A 324 25.13 5.84 -9.27
CA LEU A 324 24.92 6.43 -7.94
C LEU A 324 24.78 7.97 -8.02
N GLU A 325 25.65 8.62 -8.79
CA GLU A 325 25.60 10.07 -9.03
C GLU A 325 24.37 10.47 -9.83
N ALA A 326 24.00 9.74 -10.87
CA ALA A 326 22.78 9.98 -11.64
C ALA A 326 21.52 9.87 -10.77
N SER A 327 21.46 8.86 -9.87
CA SER A 327 20.39 8.71 -8.89
C SER A 327 20.34 9.90 -7.90
N ARG A 328 21.50 10.30 -7.36
CA ARG A 328 21.62 11.48 -6.47
C ARG A 328 21.17 12.76 -7.18
N ALA A 329 21.62 12.98 -8.41
CA ALA A 329 21.28 14.15 -9.21
C ALA A 329 19.80 14.19 -9.58
N ALA A 330 19.20 13.06 -9.96
CA ALA A 330 17.76 12.95 -10.23
C ALA A 330 16.92 13.27 -8.99
N GLY A 331 17.27 12.71 -7.83
CA GLY A 331 16.61 13.02 -6.55
C GLY A 331 16.74 14.50 -6.16
N MET A 332 17.94 15.08 -6.27
CA MET A 332 18.17 16.49 -5.99
C MET A 332 17.43 17.44 -6.94
N THR A 333 17.29 17.03 -8.21
CA THR A 333 16.52 17.74 -9.24
C THR A 333 15.03 17.69 -8.91
N PHE A 334 14.48 16.51 -8.59
CA PHE A 334 13.09 16.36 -8.16
C PHE A 334 12.77 17.26 -6.95
N VAL A 335 13.60 17.22 -5.90
CA VAL A 335 13.42 18.08 -4.71
C VAL A 335 13.61 19.56 -5.01
N GLY A 336 14.57 19.92 -5.86
CA GLY A 336 14.87 21.31 -6.22
C GLY A 336 13.76 22.00 -7.03
N TYR A 337 13.18 21.26 -7.98
CA TYR A 337 12.20 21.78 -8.95
C TYR A 337 10.74 21.36 -8.68
N SER A 338 10.45 20.53 -7.67
CA SER A 338 9.07 20.15 -7.33
C SER A 338 8.22 21.39 -7.06
N PRO A 339 7.10 21.61 -7.78
CA PRO A 339 6.20 22.74 -7.54
C PRO A 339 5.40 22.56 -6.24
N TYR A 340 5.25 21.31 -5.78
CA TYR A 340 4.48 20.95 -4.59
C TYR A 340 5.27 21.11 -3.29
N LEU A 341 6.60 21.12 -3.35
CA LEU A 341 7.45 21.09 -2.15
C LEU A 341 7.78 22.50 -1.66
N ALA A 342 7.42 22.78 -0.40
CA ALA A 342 7.67 24.05 0.26
C ALA A 342 9.18 24.38 0.34
N PRO A 343 9.58 25.66 0.24
CA PRO A 343 10.98 26.05 0.14
C PRO A 343 11.87 25.57 1.29
N HIS A 344 11.36 25.53 2.52
CA HIS A 344 12.14 25.16 3.71
C HIS A 344 12.59 23.69 3.70
N LEU A 345 11.86 22.81 3.02
CA LEU A 345 12.23 21.39 2.91
C LEU A 345 13.29 21.11 1.85
N ARG A 346 13.47 21.99 0.85
CA ARG A 346 14.29 21.68 -0.34
C ARG A 346 15.74 21.40 0.03
N THR A 347 16.37 22.29 0.80
CA THR A 347 17.76 22.13 1.25
C THR A 347 17.93 20.91 2.16
N SER A 348 16.98 20.67 3.06
CA SER A 348 17.05 19.56 4.03
C SER A 348 16.86 18.19 3.37
N LEU A 349 15.93 18.06 2.42
CA LEU A 349 15.74 16.84 1.63
C LEU A 349 16.89 16.61 0.63
N GLN A 350 17.43 17.66 -0.01
CA GLN A 350 18.65 17.54 -0.82
C GLN A 350 19.85 17.05 0.01
N LYS A 351 19.99 17.54 1.26
CA LYS A 351 21.00 17.04 2.20
C LYS A 351 20.79 15.56 2.55
N ILE A 352 19.54 15.15 2.81
CA ILE A 352 19.20 13.73 3.07
C ILE A 352 19.58 12.84 1.88
N ILE A 353 19.28 13.27 0.64
CA ILE A 353 19.66 12.56 -0.59
C ILE A 353 21.20 12.50 -0.76
N SER A 354 21.92 13.58 -0.43
CA SER A 354 23.39 13.59 -0.41
C SER A 354 23.96 12.62 0.63
N ASP A 355 23.37 12.57 1.81
CA ASP A 355 23.78 11.64 2.87
C ASP A 355 23.43 10.18 2.52
N GLN A 356 22.31 9.93 1.85
CA GLN A 356 21.90 8.60 1.36
C GLN A 356 22.87 8.07 0.30
N ALA A 357 23.27 8.90 -0.67
CA ALA A 357 24.28 8.51 -1.65
C ALA A 357 25.60 8.11 -0.98
N LYS A 358 25.98 8.77 0.13
CA LYS A 358 27.20 8.46 0.89
C LYS A 358 27.13 7.13 1.65
N LEU A 359 25.94 6.61 2.02
CA LEU A 359 25.82 5.24 2.56
C LEU A 359 26.13 4.16 1.52
N LEU A 360 26.14 4.51 0.24
CA LEU A 360 26.40 3.61 -0.89
C LEU A 360 27.82 3.80 -1.46
N ASP A 361 28.45 4.97 -1.25
CA ASP A 361 29.83 5.25 -1.65
C ASP A 361 30.84 4.69 -0.63
N PRO A 362 31.64 3.65 -0.96
CA PRO A 362 32.61 3.07 -0.03
C PRO A 362 33.77 4.02 0.31
N ASN A 363 34.02 5.07 -0.48
CA ASN A 363 35.02 6.09 -0.14
C ASN A 363 34.48 7.16 0.83
N ALA A 364 33.16 7.30 0.97
CA ALA A 364 32.55 8.36 1.77
C ALA A 364 32.59 8.11 3.29
N ASN A 365 32.94 6.88 3.73
CA ASN A 365 33.04 6.48 5.14
C ASN A 365 31.79 6.81 5.99
N LYS A 366 30.61 6.83 5.35
CA LYS A 366 29.33 7.18 5.98
C LYS A 366 28.61 5.91 6.38
N ASN A 367 28.59 5.62 7.68
CA ASN A 367 28.00 4.37 8.21
C ASN A 367 26.61 4.56 8.83
N SER A 368 26.09 5.79 8.91
CA SER A 368 24.69 6.03 9.33
C SER A 368 24.10 7.38 8.88
N ILE A 369 22.77 7.48 8.87
CA ILE A 369 21.99 8.70 8.75
C ILE A 369 20.93 8.71 9.85
N LYS A 370 20.74 9.87 10.48
CA LYS A 370 19.60 10.16 11.35
C LYS A 370 18.74 11.23 10.69
N ILE A 371 17.46 10.99 10.50
CA ILE A 371 16.48 11.96 10.01
C ILE A 371 15.52 12.24 11.17
N LEU A 372 15.29 13.51 11.44
CA LEU A 372 14.27 13.97 12.38
C LEU A 372 13.14 14.63 11.59
N ILE A 373 11.91 14.28 11.94
CA ILE A 373 10.68 14.89 11.44
C ILE A 373 9.94 15.48 12.65
N THR A 374 9.68 16.79 12.62
CA THR A 374 8.95 17.52 13.67
C THR A 374 7.99 18.52 13.03
N PRO A 375 6.81 18.80 13.61
CA PRO A 375 5.88 19.76 13.06
C PRO A 375 6.43 21.19 13.11
N LEU A 376 6.14 22.02 12.09
CA LEU A 376 6.61 23.42 12.02
C LEU A 376 5.93 24.35 13.04
N LYS A 377 4.80 23.92 13.57
CA LYS A 377 3.98 24.60 14.57
C LYS A 377 3.65 23.57 15.64
N ASN A 378 3.68 23.94 16.91
CA ASN A 378 3.56 22.99 18.02
C ASN A 378 2.27 22.13 17.97
N ASN A 379 1.21 22.61 17.29
CA ASN A 379 0.01 21.84 16.95
C ASN A 379 -0.19 21.79 15.42
N ALA A 380 0.61 20.98 14.69
CA ALA A 380 0.31 20.63 13.28
C ALA A 380 -0.74 19.52 13.23
N THR A 381 -1.93 19.85 13.70
CA THR A 381 -3.02 18.92 13.98
C THR A 381 -3.94 18.82 12.78
N MET A 382 -4.02 17.64 12.19
CA MET A 382 -4.81 17.32 11.00
C MET A 382 -6.13 16.66 11.40
N ASN A 383 -7.26 17.23 10.98
CA ASN A 383 -8.55 16.56 11.16
C ASN A 383 -8.70 15.45 10.11
N LEU A 384 -8.88 14.20 10.54
CA LEU A 384 -8.79 13.05 9.64
C LEU A 384 -9.89 13.03 8.57
N GLY A 385 -11.09 13.54 8.89
CA GLY A 385 -12.19 13.67 7.92
C GLY A 385 -11.91 14.69 6.83
N ASN A 386 -11.36 15.85 7.20
CA ASN A 386 -10.95 16.88 6.23
C ASN A 386 -9.88 16.34 5.26
N GLU A 387 -8.86 15.63 5.75
CA GLU A 387 -7.83 15.06 4.89
C GLU A 387 -8.38 13.91 4.01
N ALA A 388 -9.19 13.00 4.58
CA ALA A 388 -9.86 11.95 3.81
C ALA A 388 -10.72 12.53 2.67
N GLN A 389 -11.47 13.60 2.93
CA GLN A 389 -12.28 14.28 1.92
C GLN A 389 -11.44 14.87 0.78
N LYS A 390 -10.22 15.39 1.05
CA LYS A 390 -9.28 15.82 -0.01
C LYS A 390 -8.86 14.63 -0.89
N PHE A 391 -8.43 13.53 -0.28
CA PHE A 391 -8.01 12.33 -1.02
C PHE A 391 -9.16 11.75 -1.87
N ILE A 392 -10.37 11.64 -1.32
CA ILE A 392 -11.57 11.20 -2.06
C ILE A 392 -11.86 12.14 -3.24
N ASN A 393 -11.82 13.45 -3.03
CA ASN A 393 -12.06 14.47 -4.07
C ASN A 393 -10.98 14.50 -5.18
N ALA A 394 -9.75 14.12 -4.85
CA ALA A 394 -8.64 14.04 -5.80
C ALA A 394 -8.69 12.75 -6.63
N TYR A 395 -9.03 11.62 -6.00
CA TYR A 395 -9.19 10.32 -6.65
C TYR A 395 -10.39 10.29 -7.60
N SER A 396 -11.58 10.69 -7.14
CA SER A 396 -12.82 10.65 -7.93
C SER A 396 -12.78 11.50 -9.21
N LYS A 397 -11.93 12.53 -9.25
CA LYS A 397 -11.77 13.41 -10.41
C LYS A 397 -10.69 12.94 -11.40
N GLY A 398 -10.06 11.78 -11.16
CA GLY A 398 -8.98 11.23 -11.99
C GLY A 398 -7.69 12.06 -11.97
N ARG A 399 -7.52 12.97 -10.99
CA ARG A 399 -6.43 13.96 -10.99
C ARG A 399 -5.26 13.46 -10.15
N ASN A 400 -4.39 12.66 -10.75
CA ASN A 400 -3.14 12.20 -10.12
C ASN A 400 -2.30 13.37 -9.55
N HIS A 401 -2.29 14.53 -10.22
CA HIS A 401 -1.70 15.78 -9.72
C HIS A 401 -2.32 16.27 -8.40
N ALA A 402 -3.63 16.13 -8.20
CA ALA A 402 -4.31 16.55 -6.97
C ALA A 402 -4.04 15.59 -5.80
N LEU A 403 -3.86 14.30 -6.08
CA LEU A 403 -3.42 13.30 -5.08
C LEU A 403 -2.00 13.60 -4.62
N ILE A 404 -1.08 13.84 -5.56
CA ILE A 404 0.31 14.24 -5.28
C ILE A 404 0.35 15.54 -4.48
N GLN A 405 -0.45 16.54 -4.87
CA GLN A 405 -0.55 17.80 -4.14
C GLN A 405 -1.06 17.61 -2.71
N SER A 406 -2.14 16.85 -2.51
CA SER A 406 -2.71 16.58 -1.17
C SER A 406 -1.71 15.90 -0.23
N PHE A 407 -0.89 15.00 -0.77
CA PHE A 407 0.22 14.37 -0.03
C PHE A 407 1.34 15.36 0.34
N PHE A 408 1.72 16.26 -0.58
CA PHE A 408 2.70 17.30 -0.29
C PHE A 408 2.16 18.39 0.66
N ASP A 409 0.86 18.73 0.62
CA ASP A 409 0.22 19.65 1.55
C ASP A 409 0.28 19.16 3.01
N ILE A 410 0.38 17.84 3.23
CA ILE A 410 0.68 17.24 4.54
C ILE A 410 2.19 17.37 4.86
N ILE A 411 3.08 16.92 3.95
CA ILE A 411 4.55 16.98 4.14
C ILE A 411 5.02 18.41 4.46
N ASN A 412 4.47 19.42 3.79
CA ASN A 412 4.83 20.82 3.92
C ASN A 412 4.53 21.42 5.31
N GLN A 413 3.80 20.71 6.19
CA GLN A 413 3.54 21.12 7.58
C GLN A 413 4.66 20.73 8.56
N TYR A 414 5.66 19.97 8.09
CA TYR A 414 6.76 19.45 8.88
C TYR A 414 8.12 20.07 8.49
N ASP A 415 9.05 20.03 9.43
CA ASP A 415 10.49 20.14 9.20
C ASP A 415 11.08 18.72 9.16
N ILE A 416 11.77 18.38 8.06
CA ILE A 416 12.34 17.06 7.80
C ILE A 416 13.83 17.25 7.52
N LYS A 417 14.70 16.83 8.46
CA LYS A 417 16.13 17.19 8.43
C LYS A 417 17.07 16.04 8.83
N SER A 418 18.19 15.90 8.11
CA SER A 418 19.31 15.05 8.52
C SER A 418 20.03 15.69 9.72
N VAL A 419 20.11 14.97 10.84
CA VAL A 419 20.75 15.39 12.11
C VAL A 419 22.00 14.55 12.40
N ARG A 420 22.93 15.08 13.22
CA ARG A 420 24.12 14.33 13.67
C ARG A 420 23.84 13.51 14.93
N MET A 421 23.12 14.13 15.86
CA MET A 421 22.65 13.55 17.12
C MET A 421 21.16 13.83 17.21
N TRP A 422 20.43 13.06 18.02
CA TRP A 422 19.08 13.45 18.40
C TRP A 422 19.17 14.72 19.26
N PRO A 423 18.21 15.66 19.15
CA PRO A 423 18.08 16.69 20.17
C PRO A 423 17.81 16.01 21.52
N GLU A 424 18.44 16.51 22.57
CA GLU A 424 18.03 16.19 23.93
C GLU A 424 16.67 16.88 24.18
N ASN A 425 15.78 16.18 24.88
CA ASN A 425 14.44 16.69 25.17
C ASN A 425 14.54 17.71 26.33
N ASN A 426 14.61 19.00 25.99
CA ASN A 426 14.46 20.12 26.93
C ASN A 426 13.00 20.31 27.37
#